data_AF-A0A2G6FLC3-F1
#
_entry.id   AF-A0A2G6FLC3-F1
#
_cell.length_a   1.000
_cell.length_b   1.000
_cell.length_c   1.000
_cell.angle_alpha   90.00
_cell.angle_beta   90.00
_cell.angle_gamma   90.00
#
_symmetry.space_group_name_H-M   'P 1'
#
loop_
_entity.id
_entity.type
_entity.pdbx_description
1 polymer ?
#
loop_
_entity_poly.entity_id
_entity_poly.type
_entity_poly.pdbx_seq_one_letter_code
_entity_poly.pdbx_strand_id
1 'polypeptide(L)'
;MSNVKNKITFAASAILYLVFNLRLGSDLSSSLVATGWQILQTMPYVAGLTYVVIAFMQYMAGGQKLPWERRLRLFFALGIIAGLLFGIYEYAGVDVTASR
;
A
#
# COMPACT_ATOMS: atom_id res chain seq x y z
N MET A 1 -0.21 -0.37 -28.79
CA MET A 1 0.21 0.71 -27.86
C MET A 1 -0.33 0.58 -26.42
N SER A 2 -1.22 -0.37 -26.10
CA SER A 2 -1.84 -0.53 -24.76
C SER A 2 -0.96 -1.24 -23.72
N ASN A 3 -0.06 -2.12 -24.14
CA ASN A 3 0.72 -2.97 -23.23
C ASN A 3 1.82 -2.20 -22.47
N VAL A 4 2.48 -1.24 -23.14
CA VAL A 4 3.56 -0.42 -22.55
C VAL A 4 3.00 0.52 -21.47
N LYS A 5 1.86 1.19 -21.75
CA LYS A 5 1.19 2.06 -20.77
C LYS A 5 0.77 1.28 -19.52
N ASN A 6 0.22 0.09 -19.67
CA ASN A 6 -0.17 -0.76 -18.53
C ASN A 6 1.02 -1.19 -17.68
N LYS A 7 2.16 -1.54 -18.29
CA LYS A 7 3.40 -1.86 -17.58
C LYS A 7 3.95 -0.65 -16.83
N ILE A 8 3.95 0.53 -17.44
CA ILE A 8 4.42 1.77 -16.80
C ILE A 8 3.55 2.12 -15.61
N THR A 9 2.22 2.12 -15.76
CA THR A 9 1.31 2.42 -14.64
C THR A 9 1.43 1.39 -13.52
N PHE A 10 1.64 0.11 -13.85
CA PHE A 10 1.89 -0.93 -12.85
C PHE A 10 3.20 -0.69 -12.08
N ALA A 11 4.30 -0.43 -12.80
CA ALA A 11 5.58 -0.12 -12.20
C ALA A 11 5.53 1.15 -11.35
N ALA A 12 4.88 2.20 -11.85
CA ALA A 12 4.65 3.44 -11.10
C ALA A 12 3.87 3.18 -9.81
N SER A 13 2.84 2.34 -9.83
CA SER A 13 2.07 1.97 -8.63
C SER A 13 2.93 1.25 -7.59
N ALA A 14 3.82 0.35 -8.03
CA ALA A 14 4.72 -0.36 -7.14
C ALA A 14 5.78 0.57 -6.52
N ILE A 15 6.32 1.50 -7.31
CA ILE A 15 7.26 2.52 -6.81
C ILE A 15 6.56 3.43 -5.80
N LEU A 16 5.35 3.89 -6.11
CA LEU A 16 4.57 4.74 -5.21
C LEU A 16 4.28 4.02 -3.89
N TYR A 17 3.94 2.73 -3.94
CA TYR A 17 3.75 1.91 -2.74
C TYR A 17 5.00 1.89 -1.86
N LEU A 18 6.19 1.72 -2.44
CA LEU A 18 7.45 1.77 -1.70
C LEU A 18 7.73 3.16 -1.11
N VAL A 19 7.48 4.23 -1.87
CA VAL A 19 7.68 5.61 -1.39
C VAL A 19 6.76 5.93 -0.21
N PHE A 20 5.49 5.54 -0.26
CA PHE A 20 4.54 5.80 0.82
C PHE A 20 4.73 4.91 2.06
N ASN A 21 5.45 3.79 1.92
CA ASN A 21 5.82 2.95 3.06
C ASN A 21 7.23 3.26 3.57
N LEU A 22 7.96 4.16 2.92
CA LEU A 22 9.31 4.53 3.29
C LEU A 22 9.30 5.28 4.63
N ARG A 23 10.04 4.76 5.61
CA ARG A 23 10.21 5.35 6.93
C ARG A 23 11.65 5.81 7.08
N LEU A 24 11.84 7.11 7.27
CA LEU A 24 13.15 7.72 7.42
C LEU A 24 13.64 7.55 8.87
N GLY A 25 14.73 6.81 9.04
CA GLY A 25 15.46 6.65 10.29
C GLY A 25 16.73 7.51 10.35
N SER A 26 17.50 7.38 11.43
CA SER A 26 18.78 8.09 11.62
C SER A 26 19.82 7.77 10.55
N ASP A 27 19.73 6.58 9.96
CA ASP A 27 20.69 6.01 9.04
C ASP A 27 19.96 5.29 7.89
N LEU A 28 20.65 5.06 6.77
CA LEU A 28 20.07 4.34 5.63
C LEU A 28 19.64 2.91 6.02
N SER A 29 20.42 2.23 6.86
CA SER A 29 20.13 0.88 7.34
C SER A 29 18.90 0.85 8.25
N SER A 30 18.78 1.80 9.18
CA SER A 30 17.63 1.88 10.09
C SER A 30 16.34 2.25 9.33
N SER A 31 16.45 3.09 8.30
CA SER A 31 15.33 3.43 7.40
C SER A 31 14.81 2.21 6.64
N LEU A 32 15.71 1.39 6.08
CA LEU A 32 15.35 0.18 5.34
C LEU A 32 14.70 -0.88 6.23
N VAL A 33 15.24 -1.08 7.44
CA VAL A 33 14.67 -2.03 8.41
C VAL A 33 13.30 -1.56 8.88
N ALA A 34 13.15 -0.27 9.22
CA ALA A 34 11.87 0.31 9.63
C ALA A 34 10.80 0.21 8.54
N THR A 35 11.17 0.53 7.29
CA THR A 35 10.31 0.39 6.11
C THR A 35 9.90 -1.06 5.90
N GLY A 36 10.85 -1.99 5.94
CA GLY A 36 10.58 -3.42 5.78
C GLY A 36 9.67 -3.96 6.88
N TRP A 37 9.87 -3.53 8.11
CA TRP A 37 9.05 -3.93 9.26
C TRP A 37 7.62 -3.40 9.16
N GLN A 38 7.44 -2.16 8.73
CA GLN A 38 6.11 -1.58 8.49
C GLN A 38 5.38 -2.32 7.37
N ILE A 39 6.05 -2.60 6.25
CA ILE A 39 5.47 -3.37 5.15
C ILE A 39 5.06 -4.76 5.65
N LEU A 40 5.90 -5.44 6.42
CA LEU A 40 5.60 -6.76 6.97
C LEU A 40 4.37 -6.75 7.88
N GLN A 41 4.23 -5.73 8.74
CA GLN A 41 3.08 -5.62 9.63
C GLN A 41 1.80 -5.25 8.89
N THR A 42 1.89 -4.40 7.88
CA THR A 42 0.71 -3.92 7.13
C THR A 42 0.27 -4.89 6.03
N MET A 43 1.19 -5.69 5.48
CA MET A 43 0.94 -6.64 4.40
C MET A 43 -0.24 -7.58 4.67
N PRO A 44 -0.36 -8.25 5.84
CA PRO A 44 -1.49 -9.14 6.13
C PRO A 44 -2.83 -8.42 6.12
N TYR A 45 -2.89 -7.22 6.71
CA TYR A 45 -4.12 -6.42 6.76
C TYR A 45 -4.52 -5.93 5.37
N VAL A 46 -3.57 -5.40 4.60
CA VAL A 46 -3.80 -4.96 3.23
C VAL A 46 -4.22 -6.13 2.34
N ALA A 47 -3.60 -7.30 2.50
CA ALA A 47 -3.98 -8.52 1.77
C ALA A 47 -5.39 -8.99 2.11
N GLY A 48 -5.75 -9.00 3.40
CA GLY A 48 -7.09 -9.34 3.87
C GLY A 48 -8.15 -8.39 3.32
N LEU A 49 -7.92 -7.07 3.41
CA LEU A 49 -8.82 -6.07 2.86
C LEU A 49 -8.94 -6.20 1.32
N THR A 50 -7.83 -6.45 0.64
CA THR A 50 -7.82 -6.69 -0.81
C THR A 50 -8.66 -7.91 -1.17
N TYR A 51 -8.57 -8.98 -0.39
CA TYR A 51 -9.39 -10.18 -0.60
C TYR A 51 -10.89 -9.88 -0.46
N VAL A 52 -11.27 -9.11 0.57
CA VAL A 52 -12.66 -8.67 0.76
C VAL A 52 -13.15 -7.85 -0.44
N VAL A 53 -12.36 -6.86 -0.88
CA VAL A 53 -12.70 -6.04 -2.05
C VAL A 53 -12.84 -6.90 -3.32
N ILE A 54 -11.93 -7.86 -3.54
CA ILE A 54 -12.01 -8.79 -4.67
C ILE A 54 -13.27 -9.63 -4.59
N ALA A 55 -13.64 -10.15 -3.41
CA ALA A 55 -14.85 -10.94 -3.23
C ALA A 55 -16.11 -10.14 -3.55
N PHE A 56 -16.21 -8.89 -3.07
CA PHE A 56 -17.29 -7.97 -3.43
C PHE A 56 -17.37 -7.68 -4.93
N MET A 57 -16.22 -7.43 -5.57
CA MET A 57 -16.18 -7.19 -7.01
C MET A 57 -16.60 -8.43 -7.82
N GLN A 58 -16.17 -9.63 -7.42
CA GLN A 58 -16.58 -10.88 -8.08
C GLN A 58 -18.07 -11.15 -7.88
N TYR A 59 -18.62 -10.87 -6.70
CA TYR A 59 -20.05 -10.98 -6.43
C TYR A 59 -20.87 -10.07 -7.37
N MET A 60 -20.50 -8.80 -7.50
CA MET A 60 -21.18 -7.86 -8.40
C MET A 60 -21.02 -8.21 -9.88
N ALA A 61 -19.91 -8.83 -10.26
CA ALA A 61 -19.63 -9.25 -11.63
C ALA A 61 -20.23 -10.64 -11.98
N GLY A 62 -21.15 -11.16 -11.17
CA GLY A 62 -21.78 -12.47 -11.41
C GLY A 62 -20.84 -13.66 -11.28
N GLY A 63 -19.81 -13.56 -10.44
CA GLY A 63 -18.84 -14.63 -10.17
C GLY A 63 -17.64 -14.68 -11.11
N GLN A 64 -17.48 -13.72 -12.03
CA GLN A 64 -16.32 -13.70 -12.92
C GLN A 64 -15.01 -13.43 -12.16
N LYS A 65 -14.01 -14.30 -12.36
CA LYS A 65 -12.69 -14.18 -11.73
C LYS A 65 -11.95 -12.95 -12.28
N LEU A 66 -11.49 -12.09 -11.37
CA LEU A 66 -10.66 -10.94 -11.72
C LEU A 66 -9.26 -11.37 -12.20
N PRO A 67 -8.71 -10.78 -13.29
CA PRO A 67 -7.33 -10.99 -13.73
C PRO A 67 -6.31 -10.64 -12.65
N TRP A 68 -5.19 -11.37 -12.61
CA TRP A 68 -4.17 -11.21 -11.56
C TRP A 68 -3.58 -9.79 -11.49
N GLU A 69 -3.33 -9.17 -12.64
CA GLU A 69 -2.84 -7.78 -12.71
C GLU A 69 -3.76 -6.79 -11.97
N ARG A 70 -5.08 -7.02 -12.02
CA ARG A 70 -6.06 -6.15 -11.36
C ARG A 70 -6.08 -6.36 -9.85
N ARG A 71 -5.84 -7.59 -9.39
CA ARG A 71 -5.72 -7.93 -7.96
C ARG A 71 -4.49 -7.28 -7.34
N LEU A 72 -3.34 -7.39 -8.01
CA LEU A 72 -2.10 -6.75 -7.56
C LEU A 72 -2.21 -5.24 -7.55
N ARG A 73 -2.89 -4.64 -8.53
CA ARG A 73 -3.12 -3.20 -8.56
C ARG A 73 -4.00 -2.73 -7.40
N LEU A 74 -5.04 -3.49 -7.05
CA LEU A 74 -5.87 -3.22 -5.86
C LEU A 74 -5.04 -3.33 -4.58
N PHE A 75 -4.20 -4.35 -4.47
CA PHE A 75 -3.29 -4.51 -3.34
C PHE A 75 -2.36 -3.28 -3.18
N PHE A 76 -1.71 -2.83 -4.26
CA PHE A 76 -0.87 -1.64 -4.21
C PHE A 76 -1.65 -0.38 -3.87
N ALA A 77 -2.84 -0.18 -4.44
CA ALA A 77 -3.67 0.99 -4.17
C ALA A 77 -4.10 1.04 -2.69
N LEU A 78 -4.57 -0.08 -2.14
CA LEU A 78 -4.95 -0.19 -0.73
C LEU A 78 -3.74 -0.02 0.19
N GLY A 79 -2.60 -0.57 -0.22
CA GLY A 79 -1.33 -0.41 0.49
C GLY A 79 -0.79 1.02 0.51
N ILE A 80 -0.97 1.78 -0.57
CA ILE A 80 -0.63 3.21 -0.63
C ILE A 80 -1.53 4.00 0.33
N ILE A 81 -2.84 3.73 0.33
CA ILE A 81 -3.79 4.39 1.25
C ILE A 81 -3.43 4.07 2.70
N ALA A 82 -3.18 2.80 3.02
CA ALA A 82 -2.79 2.40 4.37
C ALA A 82 -1.46 3.04 4.81
N GLY A 83 -0.43 3.01 3.95
CA GLY A 83 0.87 3.64 4.22
C GLY A 83 0.74 5.14 4.45
N LEU A 84 -0.07 5.84 3.64
CA LEU A 84 -0.37 7.25 3.80
C LEU A 84 -1.09 7.54 5.13
N LEU A 85 -2.10 6.76 5.50
CA LEU A 85 -2.80 6.92 6.77
C LEU A 85 -1.89 6.69 7.98
N PHE A 86 -1.03 5.67 7.92
CA PHE A 86 -0.02 5.43 8.96
C PHE A 86 1.00 6.55 9.05
N GLY A 87 1.50 7.04 7.92
CA GLY A 87 2.39 8.20 7.88
C GLY A 87 1.75 9.44 8.48
N ILE A 88 0.50 9.75 8.11
CA ILE A 88 -0.23 10.87 8.71
C ILE A 88 -0.42 10.66 10.23
N TYR A 89 -0.84 9.48 10.67
CA TYR A 89 -1.03 9.20 12.10
C TYR A 89 0.26 9.43 12.90
N GLU A 90 1.39 8.98 12.36
CA GLU A 90 2.69 9.07 13.03
C GLU A 90 3.29 10.47 13.01
N TYR A 91 3.21 11.18 11.88
CA TYR A 91 3.83 12.51 11.73
C TYR A 91 2.89 13.66 12.11
N ALA A 92 1.58 13.53 11.93
CA ALA A 92 0.60 14.56 12.35
C ALA A 92 0.16 14.42 13.81
N GLY A 93 0.45 13.28 14.47
CA GLY A 93 0.23 13.10 15.91
C GLY A 93 1.25 13.81 16.82
N VAL A 94 2.30 14.40 16.23
CA VAL A 94 3.42 15.02 16.96
C VAL A 94 3.03 16.30 17.71
N ASP A 95 1.90 16.95 17.38
CA ASP A 95 1.48 18.19 18.05
C ASP A 95 0.62 17.99 19.31
N VAL A 96 0.19 16.77 19.65
CA VAL A 96 -0.65 16.55 20.85
C VAL A 96 0.18 16.44 22.14
N THR A 97 1.50 16.25 22.03
CA THR A 97 2.39 16.02 23.20
C THR A 97 3.25 17.23 23.58
N ALA A 98 3.25 18.31 22.78
CA ALA A 98 4.04 19.52 23.04
C ALA A 98 3.38 20.50 24.03
N SER A 99 2.27 20.11 24.68
CA SER A 99 1.61 20.90 25.73
C SER A 99 1.49 20.09 27.03
N ARG A 100 2.62 19.86 27.69
CA ARG A 100 2.70 19.64 29.15
C ARG A 100 4.12 19.76 29.66
#